data_AF-A0A0Q1DWI3-F1
#
_entry.id   AF-A0A0Q1DWI3-F1
#
_cell.length_a   1.000
_cell.length_b   1.000
_cell.length_c   1.000
_cell.angle_alpha   90.00
_cell.angle_beta   90.00
_cell.angle_gamma   90.00
#
_symmetry.space_group_name_H-M   'P 1'
#
loop_
_entity.id
_entity.type
_entity.pdbx_description
1 polymer ?
#
loop_
_entity_poly.entity_id
_entity_poly.type
_entity_poly.pdbx_seq_one_letter_code
_entity_poly.pdbx_strand_id
1 'polypeptide(L)'
;MENLQQYCEREFNTQETFNLLKASGAIFYSWGVSKATNYKDAGLLLKVNGHHLDGYVFIVLGWNDVYKVFYLDNNHQLLDSAEGIYCDMLTNEIDVRIEKIDDYK
;
A
#
# COMPACT_ATOMS: atom_id res chain seq x y z
N MET A 1 5.44 14.18 -8.33
CA MET A 1 4.83 13.75 -7.05
C MET A 1 3.87 14.81 -6.48
N GLU A 2 3.36 15.74 -7.30
CA GLU A 2 2.70 16.97 -6.81
C GLU A 2 1.28 16.80 -6.27
N ASN A 3 0.70 15.60 -6.22
CA ASN A 3 -0.70 15.45 -5.80
C ASN A 3 -1.00 14.24 -4.89
N LEU A 4 0.00 13.72 -4.16
CA LEU A 4 -0.25 12.70 -3.13
C LEU A 4 -0.71 13.28 -1.79
N GLN A 5 -0.34 14.55 -1.52
CA GLN A 5 -0.71 15.25 -0.29
C GLN A 5 -2.21 15.28 -0.03
N GLN A 6 -3.04 15.34 -1.08
CA GLN A 6 -4.50 15.37 -0.94
C GLN A 6 -5.08 14.10 -0.30
N TYR A 7 -4.34 12.97 -0.36
CA TYR A 7 -4.75 11.70 0.24
C TYR A 7 -4.25 11.54 1.69
N CYS A 8 -3.27 12.35 2.11
CA CYS A 8 -2.74 12.28 3.46
C CYS A 8 -3.73 12.90 4.44
N GLU A 9 -3.97 12.19 5.55
CA GLU A 9 -4.80 12.69 6.65
C GLU A 9 -3.93 13.10 7.83
N ARG A 10 -3.24 12.14 8.45
CA ARG A 10 -2.39 12.39 9.63
C ARG A 10 -1.02 11.73 9.51
N GLU A 11 -0.11 12.20 10.36
CA GLU A 11 1.19 11.56 10.54
C GLU A 11 1.06 10.22 11.27
N PHE A 12 1.93 9.28 10.93
CA PHE A 12 2.03 7.98 11.58
C PHE A 12 3.42 7.36 11.39
N ASN A 13 3.71 6.31 12.15
CA ASN A 13 4.99 5.61 12.02
C ASN A 13 4.99 4.70 10.78
N THR A 14 5.42 5.24 9.64
CA THR A 14 5.49 4.48 8.38
C THR A 14 6.42 3.28 8.46
N GLN A 15 7.44 3.32 9.33
CA GLN A 15 8.39 2.22 9.51
C GLN A 15 7.74 1.03 10.24
N GLU A 16 6.85 1.30 11.20
CA GLU A 16 6.08 0.27 11.88
C GLU A 16 5.14 -0.45 10.90
N THR A 17 4.40 0.31 10.09
CA THR A 17 3.54 -0.25 9.04
C THR A 17 4.35 -1.04 8.02
N PHE A 18 5.52 -0.54 7.60
CA PHE A 18 6.38 -1.29 6.69
C PHE A 18 6.88 -2.61 7.30
N ASN A 19 7.23 -2.61 8.59
CA ASN A 19 7.63 -3.83 9.30
C ASN A 19 6.47 -4.83 9.45
N LEU A 20 5.25 -4.34 9.71
CA LEU A 20 4.03 -5.14 9.74
C LEU A 20 3.81 -5.85 8.39
N LEU A 21 3.92 -5.13 7.28
CA LEU A 21 3.79 -5.70 5.94
C LEU A 21 4.87 -6.75 5.68
N LYS A 22 6.14 -6.45 5.99
CA LYS A 22 7.26 -7.38 5.84
C LYS A 22 7.11 -8.65 6.68
N ALA A 23 6.43 -8.58 7.83
CA ALA A 23 6.22 -9.74 8.70
C ALA A 23 5.34 -10.82 8.04
N SER A 24 4.57 -10.48 6.99
CA SER A 24 3.82 -11.46 6.19
C SER A 24 4.69 -12.37 5.32
N GLY A 25 6.00 -12.14 5.26
CA GLY A 25 6.97 -13.03 4.64
C GLY A 25 6.74 -13.17 3.13
N ALA A 26 6.47 -14.38 2.67
CA ALA A 26 6.37 -14.72 1.24
C ALA A 26 5.36 -13.85 0.49
N ILE A 27 4.26 -13.47 1.15
CA ILE A 27 3.24 -12.57 0.57
C ILE A 27 3.88 -11.22 0.21
N PHE A 28 4.47 -10.52 1.19
CA PHE A 28 5.13 -9.25 0.92
C PHE A 28 6.24 -9.33 -0.15
N TYR A 29 7.04 -10.39 -0.14
CA TYR A 29 8.13 -10.55 -1.11
C TYR A 29 7.61 -10.84 -2.53
N SER A 30 6.44 -11.44 -2.68
CA SER A 30 5.83 -11.68 -4.00
C SER A 30 5.46 -10.38 -4.72
N TRP A 31 5.20 -9.29 -3.99
CA TRP A 31 4.80 -8.00 -4.54
C TRP A 31 5.90 -7.26 -5.32
N GLY A 32 7.14 -7.77 -5.33
CA GLY A 32 8.25 -7.15 -6.07
C GLY A 32 8.62 -5.75 -5.58
N VAL A 33 8.51 -5.48 -4.27
CA VAL A 33 8.80 -4.15 -3.70
C VAL A 33 10.26 -3.77 -3.95
N SER A 34 10.49 -2.77 -4.80
CA SER A 34 11.84 -2.28 -5.17
C SER A 34 12.24 -1.02 -4.42
N LYS A 35 11.26 -0.25 -3.92
CA LYS A 35 11.49 0.98 -3.15
C LYS A 35 10.36 1.21 -2.16
N ALA A 36 10.71 1.57 -0.93
CA ALA A 36 9.80 2.11 0.07
C ALA A 36 10.19 3.56 0.37
N THR A 37 9.22 4.46 0.47
CA THR A 37 9.44 5.89 0.71
C THR A 37 8.47 6.39 1.75
N ASN A 38 8.99 6.98 2.82
CA ASN A 38 8.20 7.78 3.74
C ASN A 38 7.87 9.12 3.07
N TYR A 39 6.58 9.39 2.90
CA TYR A 39 6.06 10.63 2.38
C TYR A 39 5.61 11.54 3.53
N LYS A 40 6.51 12.42 3.96
CA LYS A 40 6.24 13.48 4.95
C LYS A 40 5.62 12.96 6.26
N ASP A 41 6.03 11.77 6.70
CA ASP A 41 5.52 11.07 7.87
C ASP A 41 4.00 10.77 7.83
N ALA A 42 3.34 11.03 6.70
CA ALA A 42 1.89 10.92 6.52
C ALA A 42 1.47 9.90 5.46
N GLY A 43 2.43 9.19 4.87
CA GLY A 43 2.17 8.11 3.92
C GLY A 43 3.37 7.21 3.68
N LEU A 44 3.11 5.92 3.48
CA LEU A 44 4.10 4.93 3.05
C LEU A 44 3.86 4.62 1.57
N LEU A 45 4.81 5.01 0.72
CA LEU A 45 4.77 4.76 -0.73
C LEU A 45 5.68 3.58 -1.09
N LEU A 46 5.12 2.52 -1.66
CA LEU A 46 5.84 1.33 -2.11
C LEU A 46 5.81 1.27 -3.64
N LYS A 47 6.98 1.19 -4.29
CA LYS A 47 7.07 0.82 -5.71
C LYS A 47 7.00 -0.70 -5.80
N VAL A 48 5.97 -1.21 -6.46
CA VAL A 48 5.69 -2.64 -6.60
C VAL A 48 5.77 -3.07 -8.07
N ASN A 49 5.96 -4.36 -8.26
CA ASN A 49 5.87 -5.05 -9.55
C ASN A 49 5.19 -6.40 -9.30
N GLY A 50 3.92 -6.33 -8.89
CA GLY A 50 3.08 -7.51 -8.68
C GLY A 50 2.38 -7.93 -9.97
N HIS A 51 1.77 -9.12 -9.94
CA HIS A 51 1.09 -9.70 -11.10
C HIS A 51 0.00 -8.78 -11.69
N HIS A 52 -0.80 -8.13 -10.84
CA HIS A 52 -1.90 -7.25 -11.28
C HIS A 52 -1.53 -5.76 -11.27
N LEU A 53 -0.40 -5.39 -10.65
CA LEU A 53 0.03 -4.00 -10.53
C LEU A 53 1.54 -3.82 -10.70
N ASP A 54 1.94 -3.22 -11.81
CA ASP A 54 3.23 -2.52 -11.93
C ASP A 54 3.04 -1.01 -11.71
N GLY A 55 3.37 -0.54 -10.52
CA GLY A 55 3.04 0.82 -10.11
C GLY A 55 3.43 1.09 -8.67
N TYR A 56 2.58 1.80 -7.95
CA TYR A 56 2.79 2.14 -6.55
C TYR A 56 1.59 1.77 -5.68
N VAL A 57 1.88 1.36 -4.45
CA VAL A 57 0.91 1.26 -3.36
C VAL A 57 1.20 2.40 -2.38
N PHE A 58 0.23 3.29 -2.18
CA PHE A 58 0.33 4.41 -1.26
C PHE A 58 -0.60 4.20 -0.07
N ILE A 59 -0.01 4.02 1.11
CA ILE A 59 -0.70 3.67 2.34
C ILE A 59 -0.70 4.88 3.25
N VAL A 60 -1.87 5.28 3.73
CA VAL A 60 -2.03 6.38 4.69
C VAL A 60 -2.86 5.90 5.87
N LEU A 61 -2.70 6.55 7.01
CA LEU A 61 -3.51 6.29 8.20
C LEU A 61 -4.56 7.39 8.33
N GLY A 62 -5.82 7.01 8.45
CA GLY A 62 -6.92 7.94 8.59
C GLY A 62 -7.08 8.48 10.02
N TRP A 63 -7.90 9.53 10.18
CA TRP A 63 -8.23 10.10 11.50
C TRP A 63 -8.93 9.11 12.43
N ASN A 64 -9.64 8.13 11.87
CA ASN A 64 -10.39 7.09 12.56
C ASN A 64 -9.55 5.83 12.86
N ASP A 65 -8.23 5.94 12.89
CA ASP A 65 -7.28 4.86 13.23
C ASP A 65 -7.31 3.63 12.29
N VAL A 66 -7.84 3.79 11.08
CA VAL A 66 -7.82 2.74 10.05
C VAL A 66 -7.07 3.22 8.81
N TYR A 67 -6.50 2.26 8.08
CA TYR A 67 -5.72 2.55 6.88
C TYR A 67 -6.62 2.85 5.69
N LYS A 68 -6.06 3.66 4.78
CA LYS A 68 -6.49 3.81 3.40
C LYS A 68 -5.32 3.48 2.49
N VAL A 69 -5.61 2.79 1.39
CA VAL A 69 -4.62 2.35 0.42
C VAL A 69 -5.04 2.83 -0.95
N PHE A 70 -4.12 3.46 -1.66
CA PHE A 70 -4.30 3.94 -3.03
C PHE A 70 -3.34 3.18 -3.94
N TYR A 71 -3.86 2.63 -5.03
CA TYR A 71 -3.11 1.93 -6.05
C TYR A 71 -2.90 2.88 -7.21
N LEU A 72 -1.65 3.11 -7.59
CA LEU A 72 -1.27 4.13 -8.54
C LEU A 72 -0.48 3.53 -9.70
N ASP A 73 -0.60 4.11 -10.89
CA ASP A 73 0.27 3.78 -12.01
C ASP A 73 1.70 4.36 -11.82
N ASN A 74 2.59 4.10 -12.78
CA ASN A 74 3.95 4.64 -12.76
C ASN A 74 4.04 6.17 -12.85
N ASN A 75 2.97 6.85 -13.25
CA ASN A 75 2.86 8.30 -13.29
C ASN A 75 2.22 8.88 -12.02
N HIS A 76 1.92 8.05 -11.02
CA HIS A 76 1.18 8.39 -9.80
C HIS A 76 -0.30 8.81 -10.05
N GLN A 77 -0.90 8.34 -11.13
CA GLN A 77 -2.35 8.46 -11.36
C GLN A 77 -3.08 7.37 -10.58
N LEU A 78 -4.21 7.73 -9.97
CA LEU A 78 -5.03 6.81 -9.19
C LEU A 78 -5.70 5.78 -10.10
N LEU A 79 -5.50 4.51 -9.79
CA LEU A 79 -6.13 3.37 -10.47
C LEU A 79 -7.29 2.80 -9.64
N ASP A 80 -7.06 2.62 -8.34
CA ASP A 80 -8.05 2.10 -7.40
C ASP A 80 -7.71 2.56 -5.97
N SER A 81 -8.66 2.41 -5.04
CA SER A 81 -8.46 2.69 -3.62
C SER A 81 -9.31 1.79 -2.73
N ALA A 82 -8.80 1.53 -1.52
CA ALA A 82 -9.52 0.84 -0.48
C ALA A 82 -9.38 1.60 0.84
N GLU A 83 -10.47 1.70 1.62
CA GLU A 83 -10.52 2.45 2.87
C GLU A 83 -11.13 1.60 3.99
N GLY A 84 -10.93 2.01 5.24
CA GLY A 84 -11.51 1.32 6.40
C GLY A 84 -10.77 0.05 6.81
N ILE A 85 -9.47 -0.02 6.50
CA ILE A 85 -8.69 -1.26 6.63
C ILE A 85 -8.01 -1.30 8.00
N TYR A 86 -8.31 -2.32 8.79
CA TYR A 86 -7.61 -2.59 10.04
C TYR A 86 -6.19 -3.14 9.81
N CYS A 87 -5.31 -3.01 10.81
CA CYS A 87 -3.90 -3.37 10.65
C CYS A 87 -3.68 -4.86 10.31
N ASP A 88 -4.50 -5.74 10.87
CA ASP A 88 -4.49 -7.18 10.64
C ASP A 88 -5.01 -7.58 9.24
N MET A 89 -5.82 -6.72 8.62
CA MET A 89 -6.35 -6.91 7.26
C MET A 89 -5.46 -6.30 6.18
N LEU A 90 -4.61 -5.34 6.52
CA LEU A 90 -3.85 -4.51 5.56
C LEU A 90 -3.09 -5.32 4.51
N THR A 91 -2.32 -6.32 4.94
CA THR A 91 -1.54 -7.15 4.03
C THR A 91 -2.43 -7.89 3.04
N ASN A 92 -3.51 -8.52 3.52
CA ASN A 92 -4.41 -9.30 2.66
C ASN A 92 -5.17 -8.41 1.66
N GLU A 93 -5.61 -7.23 2.10
CA GLU A 93 -6.30 -6.26 1.22
C GLU A 93 -5.40 -5.77 0.08
N ILE A 94 -4.11 -5.56 0.36
CA ILE A 94 -3.12 -5.22 -0.65
C ILE A 94 -2.87 -6.40 -1.59
N ASP A 95 -2.60 -7.59 -1.04
CA ASP A 95 -2.26 -8.79 -1.79
C ASP A 95 -3.33 -9.14 -2.84
N VAL A 96 -4.61 -9.10 -2.43
CA VAL A 96 -5.78 -9.37 -3.30
C VAL A 96 -5.79 -8.46 -4.54
N ARG A 97 -5.32 -7.21 -4.42
CA ARG A 97 -5.35 -6.24 -5.51
C ARG A 97 -4.09 -6.22 -6.36
N ILE A 98 -2.95 -6.65 -5.83
CA ILE A 98 -1.66 -6.49 -6.53
C ILE A 98 -1.06 -7.80 -7.03
N GLU A 99 -1.36 -8.93 -6.40
CA GLU A 99 -0.71 -10.20 -6.69
C GLU A 99 -1.67 -11.37 -6.84
N LYS A 100 -2.61 -11.55 -5.90
CA LYS A 100 -3.36 -12.80 -5.74
C LYS A 100 -4.04 -13.24 -7.03
N ILE A 101 -3.73 -14.46 -7.47
CA ILE A 101 -4.42 -15.15 -8.56
C ILE A 101 -5.30 -16.22 -7.92
N ASP A 102 -6.59 -16.29 -8.28
CA ASP A 102 -7.44 -17.39 -7.83
C ASP A 102 -7.04 -18.68 -8.55
N ASP A 103 -6.60 -19.68 -7.78
CA ASP A 103 -6.26 -21.02 -8.27
C ASP A 103 -7.50 -21.86 -8.68
N TYR A 104 -8.72 -21.32 -8.57
CA TYR A 104 -9.94 -22.01 -8.98
C TYR A 104 -10.26 -21.74 -10.45
N LYS A 105 -9.89 -22.70 -11.30
CA LYS A 105 -10.51 -22.97 -12.60
C LYS A 105 -10.88 -24.44 -12.71
#